data_AF-A0A319BCU6-F1
#
_entry.id   AF-A0A319BCU6-F1
#
_cell.length_a   1.000
_cell.length_b   1.000
_cell.length_c   1.000
_cell.angle_alpha   90.00
_cell.angle_beta   90.00
_cell.angle_gamma   90.00
#
_symmetry.space_group_name_H-M   'P 1'
#
loop_
_entity.id
_entity.type
_entity.pdbx_description
1 polymer ?
#
loop_
_entity_poly.entity_id
_entity_poly.type
_entity_poly.pdbx_seq_one_letter_code
_entity_poly.pdbx_strand_id
1 'polypeptide(L)'
;MKAVLQRVKSASVTVDGHLISSIGQGILVLAGIGKEDTEKDADSMIGRVLKAKLWPDENDKSWKKNVQDINGEILCVSQFTLYGHLKKGNKPDFHEAADAETARKLYDYFIQRLSDSYKPERVKNGVFQAMMEVELKNDGPVGVDYRSEDAVVTIEINTQLPKKEKKEQPPGKEDGKPQTFEFKLPAELME
;
A
#
# COMPACT_ATOMS: atom_id res chain seq x y z
N MET A 1 -6.35 -3.85 1.14
CA MET A 1 -6.40 -2.43 0.75
C MET A 1 -5.10 -2.07 0.07
N LYS A 2 -5.15 -1.33 -1.04
CA LYS A 2 -3.96 -0.89 -1.78
C LYS A 2 -3.85 0.63 -1.73
N ALA A 3 -2.63 1.15 -1.67
CA ALA A 3 -2.41 2.57 -1.85
C ALA A 3 -1.12 2.85 -2.62
N VAL A 4 -1.10 4.01 -3.27
CA VAL A 4 0.13 4.66 -3.74
C VAL A 4 0.27 5.97 -2.99
N LEU A 5 1.36 6.07 -2.23
CA LEU A 5 1.74 7.25 -1.46
C LEU A 5 2.73 8.06 -2.28
N GLN A 6 2.43 9.34 -2.50
CA GLN A 6 3.33 10.25 -3.21
C GLN A 6 3.68 11.42 -2.32
N ARG A 7 4.97 11.65 -2.12
CA ARG A 7 5.45 12.83 -1.42
C ARG A 7 5.25 14.04 -2.31
N VAL A 8 4.61 15.09 -1.80
CA VAL A 8 4.26 16.26 -2.61
C VAL A 8 4.67 17.56 -1.94
N LYS A 9 5.04 18.55 -2.76
CA LYS A 9 5.14 19.96 -2.34
C LYS A 9 3.76 20.61 -2.27
N SER A 10 2.85 20.13 -3.09
CA SER A 10 1.43 20.50 -3.12
C SER A 10 0.64 19.49 -3.93
N ALA A 11 -0.63 19.30 -3.63
CA ALA A 11 -1.58 18.55 -4.44
C ALA A 11 -2.98 19.14 -4.32
N SER A 12 -3.81 18.95 -5.34
CA SER A 12 -5.17 19.45 -5.38
C SER A 12 -6.10 18.50 -6.13
N VAL A 13 -7.39 18.62 -5.84
CA VAL A 13 -8.46 17.92 -6.54
C VAL A 13 -9.45 18.96 -7.05
N THR A 14 -9.77 18.89 -8.33
CA THR A 14 -10.87 19.64 -8.93
C THR A 14 -11.92 18.70 -9.52
N VAL A 15 -13.17 19.15 -9.54
CA VAL A 15 -14.31 18.48 -10.19
C VAL A 15 -15.03 19.53 -11.02
N ASP A 16 -15.23 19.25 -12.31
CA ASP A 16 -15.85 20.18 -13.26
C ASP A 16 -15.21 21.59 -13.21
N GLY A 17 -13.88 21.65 -13.11
CA GLY A 17 -13.09 22.88 -13.02
C GLY A 17 -13.16 23.62 -11.67
N HIS A 18 -13.88 23.10 -10.67
CA HIS A 18 -14.00 23.71 -9.34
C HIS A 18 -13.05 23.04 -8.35
N LEU A 19 -12.28 23.86 -7.63
CA LEU A 19 -11.40 23.38 -6.56
C LEU A 19 -12.22 22.80 -5.40
N ILE A 20 -12.04 21.51 -5.16
CA ILE A 20 -12.68 20.81 -4.03
C ILE A 20 -11.76 20.84 -2.81
N SER A 21 -10.50 20.48 -3.01
CA SER A 21 -9.53 20.40 -1.92
C SER A 21 -8.11 20.62 -2.43
N SER A 22 -7.26 21.11 -1.55
CA SER A 22 -5.84 21.26 -1.80
C SER A 22 -5.05 21.10 -0.52
N ILE A 23 -3.79 20.70 -0.68
CA ILE A 23 -2.79 20.60 0.36
C ILE A 23 -1.48 21.25 -0.11
N GLY A 24 -0.71 21.77 0.85
CA GLY A 24 0.69 22.11 0.69
C GLY A 24 1.60 20.89 0.81
N GLN A 25 2.71 21.04 1.53
CA GLN A 25 3.68 19.97 1.71
C GLN A 25 3.07 18.78 2.45
N GLY A 26 3.22 17.57 1.90
CA GLY A 26 2.51 16.43 2.45
C GLY A 26 2.56 15.15 1.62
N ILE A 27 1.50 14.35 1.75
CA ILE A 27 1.30 13.09 1.02
C ILE A 27 0.00 13.16 0.21
N LEU A 28 0.08 12.86 -1.09
CA LEU A 28 -1.07 12.42 -1.87
C LEU A 28 -1.21 10.90 -1.73
N VAL A 29 -2.37 10.45 -1.27
CA VAL A 29 -2.72 9.04 -1.09
C VAL A 29 -3.77 8.67 -2.13
N LEU A 30 -3.38 7.87 -3.11
CA LEU A 30 -4.34 7.18 -3.98
C LEU A 30 -4.71 5.87 -3.30
N ALA A 31 -5.94 5.73 -2.79
CA ALA A 31 -6.37 4.57 -2.02
C ALA A 31 -7.40 3.73 -2.79
N GLY A 32 -7.09 2.46 -3.01
CA GLY A 32 -7.98 1.47 -3.61
C GLY A 32 -8.51 0.50 -2.57
N ILE A 33 -9.80 0.18 -2.67
CA ILE A 33 -10.48 -0.81 -1.81
C ILE A 33 -10.75 -2.08 -2.63
N GLY A 34 -10.29 -3.22 -2.13
CA GLY A 34 -10.51 -4.54 -2.67
C GLY A 34 -11.71 -5.24 -2.03
N LYS A 35 -12.21 -6.29 -2.69
CA LYS A 35 -13.40 -7.04 -2.24
C LYS A 35 -13.28 -7.64 -0.84
N GLU A 36 -12.10 -8.10 -0.49
CA GLU A 36 -11.82 -8.81 0.76
C GLU A 36 -11.30 -7.86 1.85
N ASP A 37 -11.25 -6.56 1.58
CA ASP A 37 -10.76 -5.58 2.54
C ASP A 37 -11.71 -5.41 3.70
N THR A 38 -11.15 -5.18 4.87
CA THR A 38 -11.88 -4.98 6.12
C THR A 38 -11.44 -3.68 6.79
N GLU A 39 -12.11 -3.30 7.88
CA GLU A 39 -11.67 -2.18 8.73
C GLU A 39 -10.24 -2.38 9.26
N LYS A 40 -9.81 -3.63 9.51
CA LYS A 40 -8.44 -3.94 9.92
C LYS A 40 -7.42 -3.53 8.84
N ASP A 41 -7.77 -3.74 7.57
CA ASP A 41 -6.94 -3.33 6.43
C ASP A 41 -6.83 -1.81 6.35
N ALA A 42 -7.94 -1.10 6.61
CA ALA A 42 -7.96 0.35 6.69
C ALA A 42 -7.10 0.87 7.85
N ASP A 43 -7.21 0.29 9.04
CA ASP A 43 -6.39 0.65 10.21
C ASP A 43 -4.89 0.43 9.95
N SER A 44 -4.54 -0.68 9.29
CA SER A 44 -3.16 -0.95 8.86
C SER A 44 -2.65 0.09 7.87
N MET A 45 -3.47 0.44 6.87
CA MET A 45 -3.19 1.50 5.90
C MET A 45 -2.97 2.86 6.59
N ILE A 46 -3.81 3.24 7.55
CA ILE A 46 -3.69 4.48 8.32
C ILE A 46 -2.34 4.51 9.05
N GLY A 47 -2.00 3.42 9.74
CA GLY A 47 -0.71 3.28 10.40
C GLY A 47 0.46 3.46 9.43
N ARG A 48 0.37 2.90 8.22
CA ARG A 48 1.41 3.04 7.20
C ARG A 48 1.50 4.47 6.67
N VAL A 49 0.38 5.12 6.34
CA VAL A 49 0.35 6.51 5.86
C VAL A 49 0.99 7.46 6.86
N LEU A 50 0.63 7.35 8.14
CA LEU A 50 1.10 8.26 9.18
C LEU A 50 2.57 8.03 9.57
N LYS A 51 3.03 6.77 9.54
CA LYS A 51 4.38 6.40 10.01
C LYS A 51 5.42 6.27 8.89
N ALA A 52 5.01 6.30 7.61
CA ALA A 52 5.93 6.21 6.49
C ALA A 52 6.98 7.33 6.53
N LYS A 53 8.26 6.94 6.64
CA LYS A 53 9.38 7.88 6.74
C LYS A 53 9.83 8.32 5.34
N LEU A 54 9.27 9.41 4.84
CA LEU A 54 9.50 9.90 3.47
C LEU A 54 10.34 11.19 3.41
N TRP A 55 10.70 11.79 4.55
CA TRP A 55 11.48 13.03 4.62
C TRP A 55 12.83 12.83 5.32
N PRO A 56 13.83 13.67 5.02
CA PRO A 56 15.08 13.65 5.75
C PRO A 56 14.92 14.16 7.19
N ASP A 57 15.88 13.83 8.05
CA ASP A 57 16.03 14.50 9.34
C ASP A 57 16.75 15.86 9.19
N GLU A 58 17.00 16.50 10.33
CA GLU A 58 17.68 17.78 10.50
C GLU A 58 19.15 17.75 10.06
N ASN A 59 19.73 16.56 9.94
CA ASN A 59 21.09 16.34 9.45
C ASN A 59 21.10 15.88 7.99
N ASP A 60 20.01 16.12 7.25
CA ASP A 60 19.79 15.71 5.87
C ASP A 60 19.86 14.19 5.62
N LYS A 61 19.74 13.35 6.67
CA LYS A 61 19.69 11.90 6.48
C LYS A 61 18.32 11.50 5.95
N SER A 62 18.30 10.93 4.76
CA SER A 62 17.07 10.49 4.08
C SER A 62 16.29 9.42 4.89
N TRP A 63 14.97 9.36 4.67
CA TRP A 63 14.07 8.32 5.20
C TRP A 63 13.98 8.28 6.73
N LYS A 64 13.84 9.45 7.36
CA LYS A 64 13.82 9.56 8.83
C LYS A 64 12.53 10.10 9.41
N LYS A 65 11.91 11.07 8.74
CA LYS A 65 10.70 11.75 9.19
C LYS A 65 9.48 11.30 8.42
N ASN A 66 8.35 11.21 9.11
CA ASN A 66 7.04 10.96 8.53
C ASN A 66 6.23 12.27 8.36
N VAL A 67 5.01 12.16 7.86
CA VAL A 67 4.13 13.33 7.62
C VAL A 67 3.76 14.07 8.90
N GLN A 68 3.67 13.36 10.03
CA GLN A 68 3.38 13.96 11.33
C GLN A 68 4.57 14.78 11.83
N ASP A 69 5.80 14.26 11.68
CA ASP A 69 7.04 14.92 12.12
C ASP A 69 7.28 16.26 11.41
N ILE A 70 6.90 16.36 10.13
CA ILE A 70 6.99 17.60 9.35
C ILE A 70 5.74 18.49 9.48
N ASN A 71 4.75 18.07 10.27
CA ASN A 71 3.43 18.71 10.36
C ASN A 71 2.79 18.96 8.97
N GLY A 72 2.95 17.98 8.07
CA GLY A 72 2.49 18.02 6.70
C GLY A 72 1.00 17.72 6.57
N GLU A 73 0.50 17.82 5.36
CA GLU A 73 -0.91 17.56 5.04
C GLU A 73 -1.07 16.24 4.28
N ILE A 74 -2.29 15.71 4.26
CA ILE A 74 -2.62 14.47 3.57
C ILE A 74 -3.82 14.73 2.68
N LEU A 75 -3.72 14.40 1.40
CA LEU A 75 -4.85 14.41 0.46
C LEU A 75 -5.14 12.98 0.04
N CYS A 76 -6.32 12.49 0.39
CA CYS A 76 -6.77 11.15 0.00
C CYS A 76 -7.72 11.21 -1.19
N VAL A 77 -7.49 10.34 -2.17
CA VAL A 77 -8.32 10.18 -3.36
C VAL A 77 -8.62 8.71 -3.57
N SER A 78 -9.90 8.37 -3.71
CA SER A 78 -10.33 7.00 -4.03
C SER A 78 -9.85 6.59 -5.44
N GLN A 79 -9.15 5.47 -5.55
CA GLN A 79 -8.52 4.99 -6.79
C GLN A 79 -8.71 3.47 -6.97
N PHE A 80 -9.90 3.05 -7.41
CA PHE A 80 -10.20 1.62 -7.62
C PHE A 80 -9.29 0.97 -8.67
N THR A 81 -8.73 1.75 -9.60
CA THR A 81 -7.88 1.23 -10.68
C THR A 81 -6.55 0.66 -10.18
N LEU A 82 -6.18 0.85 -8.90
CA LEU A 82 -5.06 0.14 -8.28
C LEU A 82 -5.27 -1.39 -8.22
N TYR A 83 -6.50 -1.86 -8.39
CA TYR A 83 -6.86 -3.27 -8.57
C TYR A 83 -7.03 -3.65 -10.05
N GLY A 84 -6.55 -2.82 -10.97
CA GLY A 84 -6.56 -3.09 -12.40
C GLY A 84 -5.43 -4.03 -12.82
N HIS A 85 -5.80 -5.13 -13.49
CA HIS A 85 -4.87 -6.09 -14.04
C HIS A 85 -4.91 -6.10 -15.56
N LEU A 86 -3.75 -6.06 -16.20
CA LEU A 86 -3.62 -6.30 -17.63
C LEU A 86 -3.38 -7.81 -17.84
N LYS A 87 -4.44 -8.57 -18.14
CA LYS A 87 -4.36 -9.99 -18.52
C LYS A 87 -4.00 -10.11 -20.01
N LYS A 88 -4.26 -11.25 -20.68
CA LYS A 88 -4.05 -11.39 -22.14
C LYS A 88 -4.87 -10.32 -22.89
N GLY A 89 -4.18 -9.29 -23.40
CA GLY A 89 -4.76 -8.11 -24.05
C GLY A 89 -4.35 -6.80 -23.37
N ASN A 90 -4.87 -5.66 -23.86
CA ASN A 90 -4.51 -4.33 -23.35
C ASN A 90 -5.61 -3.67 -22.50
N LYS A 91 -6.73 -4.37 -22.26
CA LYS A 91 -7.85 -3.85 -21.46
C LYS A 91 -7.64 -4.21 -19.97
N PRO A 92 -7.67 -3.23 -19.05
CA PRO A 92 -7.58 -3.52 -17.63
C PRO A 92 -8.87 -4.20 -17.12
N ASP A 93 -8.67 -5.17 -16.24
CA ASP A 93 -9.69 -5.92 -15.53
C ASP A 93 -9.66 -5.56 -14.04
N PHE A 94 -10.80 -5.14 -13.49
CA PHE A 94 -10.92 -4.59 -12.13
C PHE A 94 -11.69 -5.51 -11.18
N HIS A 95 -11.80 -6.80 -11.52
CA HIS A 95 -12.60 -7.76 -10.75
C HIS A 95 -12.19 -7.93 -9.28
N GLU A 96 -11.00 -7.48 -8.86
CA GLU A 96 -10.58 -7.50 -7.44
C GLU A 96 -11.01 -6.26 -6.65
N ALA A 97 -11.41 -5.18 -7.32
CA ALA A 97 -11.92 -3.99 -6.65
C ALA A 97 -13.26 -4.30 -5.97
N ALA A 98 -13.47 -3.72 -4.79
CA ALA A 98 -14.77 -3.75 -4.12
C ALA A 98 -15.85 -3.09 -4.99
N ASP A 99 -17.11 -3.50 -4.79
CA ASP A 99 -18.25 -2.79 -5.36
C ASP A 99 -18.38 -1.38 -4.74
N ALA A 100 -19.20 -0.54 -5.36
CA ALA A 100 -19.36 0.86 -4.98
C ALA A 100 -19.81 1.07 -3.52
N GLU A 101 -20.71 0.21 -3.02
CA GLU A 101 -21.28 0.36 -1.68
C GLU A 101 -20.26 -0.05 -0.62
N THR A 102 -19.64 -1.21 -0.80
CA THR A 102 -18.58 -1.72 0.07
C THR A 102 -17.38 -0.78 0.08
N ALA A 103 -16.93 -0.34 -1.11
CA ALA A 103 -15.81 0.60 -1.24
C ALA A 103 -16.10 1.94 -0.58
N ARG A 104 -17.32 2.49 -0.73
CA ARG A 104 -17.69 3.76 -0.08
C ARG A 104 -17.65 3.63 1.44
N LYS A 105 -18.26 2.60 2.01
CA LYS A 105 -18.28 2.39 3.47
C LYS A 105 -16.87 2.31 4.05
N LEU A 106 -16.00 1.50 3.45
CA LEU A 106 -14.62 1.33 3.93
C LEU A 106 -13.76 2.57 3.67
N TYR A 107 -13.97 3.27 2.57
CA TYR A 107 -13.25 4.51 2.29
C TYR A 107 -13.65 5.62 3.26
N ASP A 108 -14.95 5.79 3.54
CA ASP A 108 -15.44 6.77 4.50
C ASP A 108 -14.92 6.45 5.92
N TYR A 109 -14.91 5.17 6.30
CA TYR A 109 -14.25 4.70 7.54
C TYR A 109 -12.77 5.08 7.57
N PHE A 110 -12.02 4.77 6.50
CA PHE A 110 -10.60 5.08 6.38
C PHE A 110 -10.33 6.58 6.56
N ILE A 111 -11.07 7.45 5.88
CA ILE A 111 -10.90 8.91 5.98
C ILE A 111 -11.20 9.43 7.38
N GLN A 112 -12.31 8.98 7.98
CA GLN A 112 -12.70 9.39 9.34
C GLN A 112 -11.63 8.99 10.34
N ARG A 113 -11.19 7.72 10.32
CA ARG A 113 -10.20 7.20 11.25
C ARG A 113 -8.81 7.80 11.04
N LEU A 114 -8.43 8.10 9.80
CA LEU A 114 -7.18 8.81 9.49
C LEU A 114 -7.20 10.22 10.06
N SER A 115 -8.31 10.94 9.88
CA SER A 115 -8.53 12.27 10.44
C SER A 115 -8.42 12.26 11.97
N ASP A 116 -9.09 11.32 12.64
CA ASP A 116 -9.07 11.17 14.10
C ASP A 116 -7.68 10.78 14.64
N SER A 117 -6.91 10.00 13.86
CA SER A 117 -5.58 9.52 14.24
C SER A 117 -4.46 10.54 14.01
N TYR A 118 -4.75 11.66 13.33
CA TYR A 118 -3.77 12.72 13.07
C TYR A 118 -4.27 14.09 13.54
N LYS A 119 -4.79 14.90 12.62
CA LYS A 119 -5.34 16.23 12.85
C LYS A 119 -6.39 16.47 11.77
N PRO A 120 -7.68 16.65 12.11
CA PRO A 120 -8.74 16.78 11.11
C PRO A 120 -8.50 17.87 10.07
N GLU A 121 -7.89 18.99 10.47
CA GLU A 121 -7.59 20.09 9.56
C GLU A 121 -6.49 19.77 8.53
N ARG A 122 -5.64 18.77 8.81
CA ARG A 122 -4.52 18.33 7.94
C ARG A 122 -4.88 17.20 6.99
N VAL A 123 -6.05 16.58 7.15
CA VAL A 123 -6.52 15.50 6.28
C VAL A 123 -7.60 16.06 5.35
N LYS A 124 -7.30 16.03 4.05
CA LYS A 124 -8.20 16.44 2.97
C LYS A 124 -8.62 15.23 2.16
N ASN A 125 -9.80 15.33 1.56
CA ASN A 125 -10.39 14.27 0.74
C ASN A 125 -10.73 14.82 -0.65
N GLY A 126 -10.77 13.94 -1.64
CA GLY A 126 -11.46 14.17 -2.90
C GLY A 126 -12.97 13.93 -2.78
N VAL A 127 -13.64 13.72 -3.91
CA VAL A 127 -15.06 13.35 -3.97
C VAL A 127 -15.18 11.92 -4.49
N PHE A 128 -15.60 11.00 -3.62
CA PHE A 128 -15.74 9.59 -3.98
C PHE A 128 -16.69 9.42 -5.18
N GLN A 129 -16.28 8.66 -6.19
CA GLN A 129 -16.98 8.40 -7.46
C GLN A 129 -17.17 9.62 -8.39
N ALA A 130 -16.63 10.79 -8.08
CA ALA A 130 -16.58 11.87 -9.04
C ALA A 130 -15.44 11.65 -10.05
N MET A 131 -15.62 12.16 -11.27
CA MET A 131 -14.49 12.36 -12.19
C MET A 131 -13.68 13.54 -11.68
N MET A 132 -12.48 13.26 -11.22
CA MET A 132 -11.59 14.24 -10.58
C MET A 132 -10.37 14.50 -11.45
N GLU A 133 -9.96 15.75 -11.53
CA GLU A 133 -8.62 16.11 -11.97
C GLU A 133 -7.74 16.29 -10.73
N VAL A 134 -6.71 15.45 -10.62
CA VAL A 134 -5.78 15.44 -9.49
C VAL A 134 -4.47 16.06 -9.95
N GLU A 135 -4.17 17.27 -9.49
CA GLU A 135 -2.88 17.90 -9.73
C GLU A 135 -1.93 17.61 -8.58
N LEU A 136 -0.66 17.41 -8.91
CA LEU A 136 0.38 17.25 -7.91
C LEU A 136 1.71 17.82 -8.35
N LYS A 137 2.47 18.30 -7.37
CA LYS A 137 3.88 18.63 -7.50
C LYS A 137 4.70 17.62 -6.70
N ASN A 138 5.03 16.50 -7.33
CA ASN A 138 5.79 15.42 -6.68
C ASN A 138 7.17 15.93 -6.21
N ASP A 139 7.52 15.64 -4.96
CA ASP A 139 8.73 16.11 -4.30
C ASP A 139 9.78 14.99 -4.30
N GLY A 140 10.76 15.04 -5.20
CA GLY A 140 11.81 14.03 -5.32
C GLY A 140 12.13 13.63 -6.77
N PRO A 141 11.27 12.84 -7.45
CA PRO A 141 10.00 12.31 -6.96
C PRO A 141 10.16 11.11 -6.01
N VAL A 142 9.23 10.99 -5.05
CA VAL A 142 9.13 9.83 -4.14
C VAL A 142 7.71 9.26 -4.26
N GLY A 143 7.63 7.97 -4.59
CA GLY A 143 6.40 7.21 -4.67
C GLY A 143 6.59 5.83 -4.07
N VAL A 144 5.65 5.39 -3.23
CA VAL A 144 5.69 4.09 -2.56
C VAL A 144 4.32 3.44 -2.69
N ASP A 145 4.26 2.20 -3.13
CA ASP A 145 3.04 1.40 -3.04
C ASP A 145 2.97 0.68 -1.70
N TYR A 146 1.76 0.48 -1.19
CA TYR A 146 1.50 -0.31 0.00
C TYR A 146 0.27 -1.18 -0.20
N ARG A 147 0.32 -2.37 0.38
CA ARG A 147 -0.81 -3.32 0.44
C ARG A 147 -0.96 -3.77 1.89
N SER A 148 -2.19 -3.80 2.38
CA SER A 148 -2.48 -4.26 3.75
C SER A 148 -2.35 -5.78 3.91
N GLU A 149 -2.44 -6.53 2.80
CA GLU A 149 -2.16 -7.96 2.79
C GLU A 149 -0.67 -8.21 3.10
N ASP A 150 -0.42 -9.14 4.01
CA ASP A 150 0.93 -9.59 4.31
C ASP A 150 1.60 -10.16 3.05
N ALA A 151 2.87 -9.81 2.83
CA ALA A 151 3.65 -10.47 1.79
C ALA A 151 3.73 -11.96 2.14
N VAL A 152 3.24 -12.82 1.24
CA VAL A 152 3.53 -14.25 1.33
C VAL A 152 5.03 -14.41 1.10
N VAL A 153 5.76 -14.82 2.13
CA VAL A 153 7.17 -15.16 1.99
C VAL A 153 7.25 -16.64 1.69
N THR A 154 7.50 -16.97 0.43
CA THR A 154 7.82 -18.35 0.05
C THR A 154 9.24 -18.64 0.52
N ILE A 155 9.37 -19.50 1.55
CA ILE A 155 10.66 -20.01 2.01
C ILE A 155 10.89 -21.36 1.32
N GLU A 156 11.80 -21.40 0.35
CA GLU A 156 12.28 -22.67 -0.20
C GLU A 156 13.23 -23.34 0.80
N ILE A 157 12.74 -24.33 1.53
CA ILE A 157 13.56 -25.14 2.42
C ILE A 157 14.13 -26.32 1.63
N ASN A 158 15.44 -26.31 1.37
CA ASN A 158 16.10 -27.49 0.84
C ASN A 158 16.18 -28.57 1.93
N THR A 159 15.29 -29.55 1.86
CA THR A 159 15.21 -30.67 2.82
C THR A 159 16.25 -31.77 2.56
N GLN A 160 17.11 -31.62 1.54
CA GLN A 160 18.17 -32.58 1.30
C GLN A 160 19.27 -32.45 2.35
N LEU A 161 19.42 -33.49 3.18
CA LEU A 161 20.59 -33.64 4.05
C LEU A 161 21.86 -33.59 3.20
N PRO A 162 22.94 -32.92 3.65
CA PRO A 162 24.23 -33.00 2.97
C PRO A 162 24.60 -34.48 2.86
N LYS A 163 24.85 -34.94 1.63
CA LYS A 163 25.22 -36.34 1.36
C LYS A 163 26.44 -36.67 2.21
N LYS A 164 26.27 -37.51 3.25
CA LYS A 164 27.42 -38.13 3.91
C LYS A 164 28.23 -38.82 2.82
N GLU A 165 29.55 -38.60 2.81
CA GLU A 165 30.46 -39.25 1.87
C GLU A 165 30.12 -40.73 1.78
N LYS A 166 29.89 -41.19 0.54
CA LYS A 166 29.37 -42.52 0.22
C LYS A 166 30.21 -43.59 0.92
N LYS A 167 29.65 -44.25 1.94
CA LYS A 167 29.91 -45.69 2.12
C LYS A 167 28.86 -46.41 1.30
N GLU A 168 29.34 -47.26 0.38
CA GLU A 168 28.57 -48.01 -0.60
C GLU A 168 27.25 -48.55 -0.03
N GLN A 169 26.13 -48.08 -0.58
CA GLN A 169 24.81 -48.66 -0.35
C GLN A 169 24.33 -49.33 -1.65
N PRO A 170 23.63 -50.49 -1.55
CA PRO A 170 23.19 -51.25 -2.71
C PRO A 170 22.11 -50.49 -3.53
N PRO A 171 21.96 -50.81 -4.82
CA PRO A 171 21.17 -50.01 -5.75
C PRO A 171 19.67 -50.14 -5.43
N GLY A 172 18.97 -49.00 -5.28
CA GLY A 172 17.50 -49.00 -5.20
C GLY A 172 16.81 -47.91 -4.36
N LYS A 173 17.50 -46.90 -3.83
CA LYS A 173 16.83 -45.78 -3.15
C LYS A 173 16.88 -44.50 -4.01
N GLU A 174 15.71 -44.04 -4.45
CA GLU A 174 15.54 -42.73 -5.07
C GLU A 174 15.77 -41.62 -4.04
N ASP A 175 16.59 -40.63 -4.40
CA ASP A 175 16.74 -39.39 -3.62
C ASP A 175 15.42 -38.59 -3.74
N GLY A 176 14.83 -38.20 -2.59
CA GLY A 176 13.54 -37.49 -2.53
C GLY A 176 13.57 -36.12 -3.22
N LYS A 177 12.48 -35.78 -3.94
CA LYS A 177 12.30 -34.47 -4.58
C LYS A 177 12.27 -33.33 -3.54
N PRO A 178 12.82 -32.14 -3.86
CA PRO A 178 12.71 -30.98 -2.99
C PRO A 178 11.24 -30.63 -2.72
N GLN A 179 10.95 -30.21 -1.49
CA GLN A 179 9.62 -29.78 -1.06
C GLN A 179 9.62 -28.26 -0.90
N THR A 180 8.68 -27.58 -1.56
CA THR A 180 8.43 -26.15 -1.38
C THR A 180 7.32 -25.96 -0.36
N PHE A 181 7.54 -25.09 0.62
CA PHE A 181 6.53 -24.72 1.62
C PHE A 181 6.20 -23.24 1.49
N GLU A 182 4.90 -22.92 1.41
CA GLU A 182 4.42 -21.54 1.46
C GLU A 182 3.97 -21.19 2.87
N PHE A 183 4.50 -20.10 3.41
CA PHE A 183 4.11 -19.58 4.72
C PHE A 183 3.59 -18.14 4.56
N LYS A 184 2.47 -17.83 5.23
CA LYS A 184 2.03 -16.44 5.42
C LYS A 184 2.66 -15.93 6.70
N LEU A 185 3.51 -14.91 6.61
CA LEU A 185 4.09 -14.24 7.77
C LEU A 185 3.21 -13.05 8.16
N PRO A 186 2.73 -12.97 9.41
CA PRO A 186 2.10 -11.76 9.94
C PRO A 186 3.01 -10.53 9.81
N ALA A 187 2.44 -9.36 9.49
CA ALA A 187 3.17 -8.10 9.35
C ALA A 187 4.12 -7.79 10.52
N GLU A 188 3.78 -8.21 11.74
CA GLU A 188 4.56 -7.97 12.95
C GLU A 188 5.92 -8.71 13.00
N LEU A 189 6.12 -9.71 12.12
CA LEU A 189 7.34 -10.52 12.06
C LEU A 189 8.29 -10.13 10.91
N MET A 190 7.96 -9.09 10.14
CA MET A 190 8.76 -8.61 8.99
C MET A 190 9.59 -7.33 9.27
N GLU A 191 9.78 -6.96 10.55
CA GLU A 191 10.62 -5.83 10.97
C GLU A 191 12.13 -6.15 11.02
#